data_AF-A0A925UGV3-F1
#
_entry.id   AF-A0A925UGV3-F1
#
_cell.length_a   1.000
_cell.length_b   1.000
_cell.length_c   1.000
_cell.angle_alpha   90.00
_cell.angle_beta   90.00
_cell.angle_gamma   90.00
#
_symmetry.space_group_name_H-M   'P 1'
#
loop_
_entity.id
_entity.type
_entity.pdbx_description
1 polymer ?
#
loop_
_entity_poly.entity_id
_entity_poly.type
_entity_poly.pdbx_seq_one_letter_code
_entity_poly.pdbx_strand_id
1 'polypeptide(L)' 'KLIVYPGAPHGLADTHKDKLNADLLAFVNGIGA' A
#
# COMPACT_ATOMS: atom_id res chain seq x y z
N LYS A 1 8.75 -7.10 -2.76
CA LYS A 1 7.57 -8.00 -2.81
C LYS A 1 6.47 -7.31 -3.60
N LEU A 2 5.73 -8.03 -4.46
CA LEU A 2 4.54 -7.46 -5.09
C LEU A 2 3.38 -7.47 -4.09
N ILE A 3 2.77 -6.31 -3.87
CA ILE A 3 1.54 -6.17 -3.09
C ILE A 3 0.43 -5.81 -4.07
N VAL A 4 -0.66 -6.58 -4.02
CA VAL A 4 -1.87 -6.33 -4.80
C VAL A 4 -3.00 -6.02 -3.83
N TYR A 5 -3.85 -5.05 -4.17
CA TYR A 5 -5.05 -4.68 -3.40
C TYR A 5 -6.30 -5.16 -4.16
N PRO A 6 -6.76 -6.41 -3.98
CA PRO A 6 -7.85 -6.96 -4.76
C PRO A 6 -9.15 -6.23 -4.42
N GLY A 7 -9.87 -5.76 -5.44
CA GLY A 7 -11.16 -5.09 -5.27
C GLY A 7 -11.09 -3.70 -4.64
N ALA A 8 -9.91 -3.12 -4.46
CA ALA A 8 -9.82 -1.73 -4.00
C ALA A 8 -10.42 -0.76 -5.06
N PRO A 9 -11.13 0.30 -4.61
CA PRO A 9 -11.73 1.27 -5.52
C PRO A 9 -10.68 2.07 -6.30
N HIS A 10 -11.07 2.59 -7.47
CA HIS A 10 -10.25 3.54 -8.22
C HIS A 10 -10.11 4.83 -7.37
N GLY A 11 -8.90 5.09 -6.88
CA GLY A 11 -8.67 6.06 -5.81
C GLY A 11 -8.13 5.44 -4.51
N LEU A 12 -7.30 4.39 -4.60
CA LEU A 12 -6.66 3.75 -3.44
C LEU A 12 -5.94 4.76 -2.54
N ALA A 13 -5.26 5.75 -3.14
CA ALA A 13 -4.55 6.81 -2.43
C ALA A 13 -5.49 7.77 -1.65
N ASP A 14 -6.80 7.72 -1.89
CA ASP A 14 -7.77 8.51 -1.12
C ASP A 14 -8.56 7.63 -0.14
N THR A 15 -9.00 6.46 -0.59
CA THR A 15 -9.88 5.56 0.19
C THR A 15 -9.14 4.70 1.21
N HIS A 16 -7.85 4.43 1.03
CA HIS A 16 -7.05 3.54 1.88
C HIS A 16 -5.67 4.15 2.19
N LYS A 17 -5.62 5.47 2.39
CA LYS A 17 -4.40 6.26 2.66
C LYS A 17 -3.44 5.60 3.63
N ASP A 18 -3.94 5.23 4.81
CA ASP A 18 -3.08 4.75 5.90
C ASP A 18 -2.41 3.43 5.55
N LYS A 19 -3.18 2.48 4.98
CA LYS A 19 -2.65 1.19 4.54
C LYS A 19 -1.63 1.38 3.42
N LEU A 20 -1.95 2.19 2.41
CA LEU A 20 -1.05 2.47 1.30
C LEU A 20 0.25 3.12 1.79
N ASN A 21 0.16 4.11 2.69
CA ASN A 21 1.33 4.80 3.23
C ASN A 21 2.23 3.86 4.04
N ALA A 22 1.64 2.98 4.86
CA ALA A 22 2.38 1.98 5.62
C ALA A 22 3.13 1.01 4.71
N ASP A 23 2.46 0.50 3.68
CA ASP A 23 3.06 -0.42 2.71
C ASP A 23 4.19 0.25 1.90
N LEU A 24 4.04 1.53 1.54
CA LEU A 24 5.08 2.32 0.88
C LEU A 24 6.29 2.56 1.79
N LEU A 25 6.06 2.90 3.07
CA LEU A 25 7.15 3.06 4.04
C LEU A 25 7.90 1.75 4.26
N ALA A 26 7.19 0.62 4.36
CA ALA A 26 7.81 -0.70 4.46
C ALA A 26 8.68 -1.01 3.22
N PHE A 27 8.18 -0.70 2.02
CA PHE A 27 8.93 -0.86 0.77
C PHE A 27 10.22 -0.03 0.76
N VAL A 28 10.16 1.26 1.10
CA VAL A 28 11.34 2.14 1.12
C VAL A 28 12.36 1.71 2.17
N ASN A 29 11.90 1.26 3.33
CA ASN A 29 12.77 0.80 4.41
C ASN A 29 13.36 -0.61 4.18
N GLY A 30 13.02 -1.28 3.08
CA GLY A 30 13.45 -2.66 2.81
C GLY A 30 12.88 -3.69 3.80
N ILE A 31 11.89 -3.29 4.60
CA ILE A 31 11.17 -4.18 5.49
C ILE A 31 10.20 -4.94 4.60
N GLY A 32 10.47 -6.22 4.35
CA GLY A 32 9.54 -7.07 3.62
C GLY A 32 8.20 -7.11 4.34
N ALA A 33 7.22 -6.36 3.81
CA ALA A 33 5.80 -6.52 4.14
C ALA A 33 5.30 -7.91 3.75
#